data_AF-A0A2L0NDN8-F1
#
_entry.id   AF-A0A2L0NDN8-F1
#
_cell.length_a   1.000
_cell.length_b   1.000
_cell.length_c   1.000
_cell.angle_alpha   90.00
_cell.angle_beta   90.00
_cell.angle_gamma   90.00
#
_symmetry.space_group_name_H-M   'P 1'
#
loop_
_entity.id
_entity.type
_entity.pdbx_description
1 polymer ?
#
loop_
_entity_poly.entity_id
_entity_poly.type
_entity_poly.pdbx_seq_one_letter_code
_entity_poly.pdbx_strand_id
1 'polypeptide(L)'
;MPEGTTRSAGAGVGPSTSTSTSTSTSTSTSTSTSTSEPEADTAGPDGPGGPVRTAADVAPVAAPPRGRLASRRSTVDAVLRRSPAQPLFRLAATRRLAVLAYHGIDDPPTFALQMDRLVRVARPVSLARVEQAVTSGRPLPHRSVLVTFDDGHRTVLTQGLPVLARLGVPAAAFVVTELIDGDQPFWWSEAAFLAAHGGTARALAGTAPGEVVRSMKRLPDTDRRTALAELRESARAGAPRQEQLTRHDLLTLRRSGIAIGNHTVGHPCLDHCDDDTVRDEITRAHRDLTGWLEGEEPTAFAYPNGNVDHRADPVLRRLGYRTGFLFDHRHDRLLPRRPLRISRLRVNSTTGRDRFDTILSGLHPAVHRLRGGA
;
A
#
# COMPACT_ATOMS: atom_id res chain seq x y z
N MET A 1 0.63 -83.69 -46.56
CA MET A 1 0.17 -82.76 -47.62
C MET A 1 0.32 -81.34 -47.08
N PRO A 2 0.87 -80.39 -47.86
CA PRO A 2 1.92 -79.54 -47.28
C PRO A 2 1.86 -78.04 -47.65
N GLU A 3 2.85 -77.30 -47.15
CA GLU A 3 3.43 -76.06 -47.71
C GLU A 3 2.56 -74.78 -47.77
N GLY A 4 3.14 -73.57 -47.76
CA GLY A 4 4.58 -73.26 -47.75
C GLY A 4 4.98 -71.84 -47.34
N THR A 5 6.26 -71.71 -47.04
CA THR A 5 7.01 -70.53 -46.57
C THR A 5 7.12 -69.40 -47.61
N THR A 6 7.15 -68.12 -47.19
CA THR A 6 8.18 -67.15 -47.65
C THR A 6 8.24 -65.87 -46.82
N ARG A 7 9.42 -65.22 -46.80
CA ARG A 7 9.67 -63.85 -46.36
C ARG A 7 9.80 -62.93 -47.57
N SER A 8 9.55 -61.64 -47.43
CA SER A 8 10.51 -60.60 -47.87
C SER A 8 10.24 -59.25 -47.19
N ALA A 9 11.15 -58.30 -47.36
CA ALA A 9 11.08 -56.95 -46.81
C ALA A 9 10.75 -55.91 -47.89
N GLY A 10 10.35 -54.70 -47.47
CA GLY A 10 10.19 -53.55 -48.35
C GLY A 10 10.26 -52.25 -47.54
N ALA A 11 11.09 -51.30 -48.00
CA ALA A 11 11.17 -49.95 -47.46
C ALA A 11 10.86 -48.92 -48.56
N GLY A 12 10.06 -47.91 -48.23
CA GLY A 12 9.68 -46.78 -49.09
C GLY A 12 8.98 -45.73 -48.22
N VAL A 13 9.31 -44.43 -48.16
CA VAL A 13 9.68 -43.39 -49.17
C VAL A 13 8.47 -42.53 -49.56
N GLY A 14 8.34 -41.37 -48.89
CA GLY A 14 7.59 -40.16 -49.30
C GLY A 14 6.07 -40.29 -49.51
N PRO A 15 5.39 -39.25 -50.04
CA PRO A 15 5.80 -37.85 -50.29
C PRO A 15 5.10 -36.93 -49.23
N SER A 16 4.51 -35.73 -49.41
CA SER A 16 4.33 -34.77 -50.53
C SER A 16 4.05 -33.33 -50.03
N THR A 17 5.02 -32.43 -50.18
CA THR A 17 4.90 -31.07 -50.76
C THR A 17 3.53 -30.32 -50.79
N SER A 18 3.47 -29.14 -50.17
CA SER A 18 3.17 -27.82 -50.80
C SER A 18 3.25 -26.72 -49.71
N THR A 19 4.00 -25.61 -49.80
CA THR A 19 4.24 -24.59 -50.85
C THR A 19 3.17 -23.51 -50.91
N SER A 20 3.47 -22.31 -50.39
CA SER A 20 3.05 -21.03 -50.97
C SER A 20 4.00 -19.90 -50.53
N THR A 21 4.31 -19.01 -51.46
CA THR A 21 5.43 -18.06 -51.39
C THR A 21 4.95 -16.64 -51.04
N SER A 22 5.82 -15.82 -50.42
CA SER A 22 5.99 -14.43 -50.86
C SER A 22 7.33 -13.86 -50.36
N THR A 23 7.96 -13.03 -51.20
CA THR A 23 9.32 -12.49 -50.98
C THR A 23 9.30 -10.97 -51.10
N SER A 24 10.06 -10.27 -50.28
CA SER A 24 10.36 -8.83 -50.46
C SER A 24 11.74 -8.52 -49.89
N THR A 25 12.55 -7.77 -50.64
CA THR A 25 13.96 -7.50 -50.33
C THR A 25 14.29 -6.03 -50.47
N SER A 26 14.86 -5.42 -49.43
CA SER A 26 15.52 -4.11 -49.48
C SER A 26 16.68 -4.13 -48.46
N THR A 27 17.93 -4.30 -48.88
CA THR A 27 18.83 -3.21 -49.30
C THR A 27 19.08 -2.21 -48.15
N SER A 28 20.12 -2.48 -47.38
CA SER A 28 20.63 -1.61 -46.32
C SER A 28 21.69 -0.64 -46.87
N THR A 29 21.44 0.67 -46.79
CA THR A 29 22.41 1.72 -47.12
C THR A 29 22.89 2.40 -45.85
N SER A 30 24.20 2.35 -45.59
CA SER A 30 24.85 3.04 -44.48
C SER A 30 25.34 4.43 -44.89
N THR A 31 24.99 5.46 -44.11
CA THR A 31 25.47 6.84 -44.29
C THR A 31 25.90 7.41 -42.94
N SER A 32 27.05 8.05 -42.90
CA SER A 32 27.69 8.55 -41.67
C SER A 32 27.76 10.08 -41.62
N THR A 33 27.24 10.66 -40.54
CA THR A 33 27.36 12.09 -40.19
C THR A 33 27.33 12.18 -38.65
N SER A 34 28.27 12.74 -37.89
CA SER A 34 29.39 13.68 -38.12
C SER A 34 29.06 15.18 -38.10
N THR A 35 28.61 15.66 -36.95
CA THR A 35 28.67 17.07 -36.48
C THR A 35 28.65 17.02 -34.93
N SER A 36 29.76 17.18 -34.21
CA SER A 36 30.58 18.39 -33.97
C SER A 36 29.97 19.35 -32.94
N GLU A 37 30.67 19.51 -31.82
CA GLU A 37 30.45 20.56 -30.81
C GLU A 37 30.79 21.96 -31.36
N PRO A 38 30.45 23.01 -30.61
CA PRO A 38 31.42 24.09 -30.40
C PRO A 38 31.68 24.37 -28.91
N GLU A 39 32.93 24.74 -28.60
CA GLU A 39 33.37 25.17 -27.27
C GLU A 39 32.92 26.61 -26.94
N ALA A 40 33.27 27.08 -25.74
CA ALA A 40 32.90 28.38 -25.20
C ALA A 40 33.77 29.54 -25.72
N ASP A 41 33.26 30.77 -25.55
CA ASP A 41 34.09 31.96 -25.32
C ASP A 41 33.45 32.84 -24.22
N THR A 42 34.09 33.95 -23.88
CA THR A 42 34.17 34.51 -22.53
C THR A 42 33.86 36.01 -22.48
N ALA A 43 33.24 36.47 -21.37
CA ALA A 43 33.44 37.81 -20.78
C ALA A 43 32.60 38.02 -19.51
N GLY A 44 33.19 38.61 -18.47
CA GLY A 44 32.48 39.40 -17.44
C GLY A 44 32.41 40.89 -17.84
N PRO A 45 32.01 41.85 -16.95
CA PRO A 45 32.35 41.83 -15.52
C PRO A 45 31.29 42.40 -14.51
N ASP A 46 31.66 42.36 -13.22
CA ASP A 46 31.34 43.30 -12.12
C ASP A 46 29.91 43.60 -11.62
N GLY A 47 29.39 42.68 -10.78
CA GLY A 47 28.91 43.00 -9.42
C GLY A 47 27.55 43.72 -9.21
N PRO A 48 27.19 44.09 -7.95
CA PRO A 48 27.79 43.72 -6.66
C PRO A 48 26.98 42.65 -5.90
N GLY A 49 27.56 42.08 -4.83
CA GLY A 49 26.95 40.97 -4.08
C GLY A 49 25.85 41.37 -3.09
N GLY A 50 24.71 40.65 -3.14
CA GLY A 50 23.72 40.57 -2.06
C GLY A 50 23.70 39.17 -1.43
N PRO A 51 23.31 39.01 -0.15
CA PRO A 51 23.39 37.73 0.54
C PRO A 51 22.37 36.71 0.01
N VAL A 52 22.87 35.61 -0.55
CA VAL A 52 22.05 34.44 -0.91
C VAL A 52 21.42 33.87 0.36
N ARG A 53 20.11 34.08 0.52
CA ARG A 53 19.35 33.48 1.63
C ARG A 53 19.17 31.99 1.35
N THR A 54 19.92 31.16 2.08
CA THR A 54 19.80 29.70 2.00
C THR A 54 18.41 29.24 2.43
N ALA A 55 17.93 28.12 1.88
CA ALA A 55 16.62 27.54 2.18
C ALA A 55 16.62 26.80 3.54
N ALA A 56 17.05 27.49 4.60
CA ALA A 56 17.28 26.95 5.93
C ALA A 56 16.54 27.73 7.04
N ASP A 57 15.39 28.34 6.71
CA ASP A 57 14.53 29.03 7.68
C ASP A 57 13.05 29.00 7.28
N VAL A 58 12.49 27.77 7.16
CA VAL A 58 11.04 27.54 7.15
C VAL A 58 10.70 26.69 8.36
N ALA A 59 10.33 27.35 9.46
CA ALA A 59 9.88 26.67 10.67
C ALA A 59 8.67 25.77 10.36
N PRO A 60 8.61 24.53 10.90
CA PRO A 60 7.49 23.63 10.63
C PRO A 60 6.19 24.26 11.16
N VAL A 61 5.15 24.27 10.33
CA VAL A 61 3.82 24.79 10.70
C VAL A 61 3.33 24.03 11.92
N ALA A 62 3.28 24.72 13.07
CA ALA A 62 3.00 24.10 14.35
C ALA A 62 1.60 23.45 14.34
N ALA A 63 1.54 22.16 14.68
CA ALA A 63 0.27 21.46 14.80
C ALA A 63 -0.64 22.19 15.82
N PRO A 64 -1.96 22.34 15.53
CA PRO A 64 -2.85 23.14 16.36
C PRO A 64 -2.88 22.65 17.82
N PRO A 65 -2.97 23.56 18.79
CA PRO A 65 -2.75 23.25 20.20
C PRO A 65 -3.71 22.17 20.70
N ARG A 66 -3.16 21.05 21.21
CA ARG A 66 -3.90 19.86 21.65
C ARG A 66 -4.63 20.05 23.00
N GLY A 67 -5.38 21.14 23.14
CA GLY A 67 -6.12 21.51 24.35
C GLY A 67 -7.27 20.56 24.70
N ARG A 68 -7.31 20.11 25.96
CA ARG A 68 -8.39 19.37 26.68
C ARG A 68 -8.93 18.05 26.08
N LEU A 69 -9.06 17.87 24.77
CA LEU A 69 -9.59 16.64 24.16
C LEU A 69 -8.60 15.47 24.21
N ALA A 70 -7.30 15.75 24.14
CA ALA A 70 -6.25 14.73 24.24
C ALA A 70 -6.20 14.08 25.63
N SER A 71 -6.29 14.87 26.71
CA SER A 71 -6.25 14.35 28.09
C SER A 71 -7.46 13.49 28.43
N ARG A 72 -8.68 13.88 28.01
CA ARG A 72 -9.87 13.02 28.19
C ARG A 72 -9.75 11.66 27.49
N ARG A 73 -9.12 11.60 26.31
CA ARG A 73 -8.92 10.33 25.59
C ARG A 73 -7.91 9.42 26.29
N SER A 74 -6.75 9.95 26.73
CA SER A 74 -5.76 9.14 27.45
C SER A 74 -6.28 8.61 28.79
N THR A 75 -7.13 9.37 29.50
CA THR A 75 -7.82 8.86 30.71
C THR A 75 -8.71 7.65 30.39
N VAL A 76 -9.47 7.68 29.29
CA VAL A 76 -10.34 6.55 28.90
C VAL A 76 -9.51 5.31 28.54
N ASP A 77 -8.43 5.46 27.79
CA ASP A 77 -7.57 4.31 27.42
C ASP A 77 -6.88 3.69 28.64
N ALA A 78 -6.43 4.51 29.60
CA ALA A 78 -5.87 4.04 30.87
C ALA A 78 -6.91 3.29 31.73
N VAL A 79 -8.16 3.77 31.78
CA VAL A 79 -9.27 3.08 32.46
C VAL A 79 -9.61 1.76 31.76
N LEU A 80 -9.67 1.73 30.42
CA LEU A 80 -9.91 0.50 29.65
C LEU A 80 -8.78 -0.54 29.87
N ARG A 81 -7.52 -0.12 29.89
CA ARG A 81 -6.38 -1.02 30.18
C ARG A 81 -6.41 -1.58 31.60
N ARG A 82 -6.99 -0.86 32.57
CA ARG A 82 -7.19 -1.29 33.96
C ARG A 82 -8.52 -2.04 34.17
N SER A 83 -9.35 -2.19 33.15
CA SER A 83 -10.65 -2.87 33.25
C SER A 83 -10.51 -4.35 33.66
N PRO A 84 -11.37 -4.89 34.54
CA PRO A 84 -11.40 -6.31 34.85
C PRO A 84 -11.79 -7.19 33.65
N ALA A 85 -12.30 -6.62 32.56
CA ALA A 85 -12.51 -7.33 31.30
C ALA A 85 -11.21 -7.54 30.50
N GLN A 86 -10.17 -6.72 30.72
CA GLN A 86 -8.94 -6.74 29.91
C GLN A 86 -8.16 -8.08 29.97
N PRO A 87 -8.10 -8.82 31.09
CA PRO A 87 -7.57 -10.20 31.11
C PRO A 87 -8.34 -11.17 30.22
N LEU A 88 -9.68 -11.11 30.24
CA LEU A 88 -10.55 -11.97 29.40
C LEU A 88 -10.38 -11.65 27.91
N PHE A 89 -10.33 -10.37 27.55
CA PHE A 89 -10.05 -9.93 26.19
C PHE A 89 -8.65 -10.35 25.70
N ARG A 90 -7.60 -10.18 26.53
CA ARG A 90 -6.25 -10.69 26.23
C ARG A 90 -6.25 -12.22 26.03
N LEU A 91 -6.95 -12.98 26.88
CA LEU A 91 -7.06 -14.44 26.75
C LEU A 91 -7.74 -14.83 25.44
N ALA A 92 -8.87 -14.19 25.10
CA ALA A 92 -9.58 -14.41 23.84
C ALA A 92 -8.71 -14.04 22.60
N ALA A 93 -7.93 -12.96 22.68
CA ALA A 93 -7.01 -12.54 21.63
C ALA A 93 -5.88 -13.56 21.38
N THR A 94 -5.47 -14.36 22.37
CA THR A 94 -4.49 -15.45 22.14
C THR A 94 -4.95 -16.51 21.14
N ARG A 95 -6.27 -16.62 20.90
CA ARG A 95 -6.89 -17.54 19.94
C ARG A 95 -7.30 -16.88 18.63
N ARG A 96 -6.78 -15.67 18.35
CA ARG A 96 -7.09 -14.86 17.16
C ARG A 96 -5.83 -14.42 16.44
N LEU A 97 -5.98 -14.08 15.16
CA LEU A 97 -4.98 -13.36 14.40
C LEU A 97 -5.19 -11.86 14.63
N ALA A 98 -4.15 -11.18 15.10
CA ALA A 98 -4.05 -9.73 14.99
C ALA A 98 -3.35 -9.37 13.68
N VAL A 99 -3.86 -8.38 12.96
CA VAL A 99 -3.15 -7.75 11.86
C VAL A 99 -3.14 -6.26 12.16
N LEU A 100 -1.98 -5.67 12.40
CA LEU A 100 -1.85 -4.27 12.76
C LEU A 100 -1.66 -3.44 11.49
N ALA A 101 -2.59 -2.55 11.19
CA ALA A 101 -2.56 -1.69 10.01
C ALA A 101 -2.14 -0.27 10.38
N TYR A 102 -0.94 0.08 9.94
CA TYR A 102 -0.31 1.41 9.98
C TYR A 102 -0.32 2.02 8.57
N HIS A 103 0.09 3.29 8.47
CA HIS A 103 0.48 3.92 7.20
C HIS A 103 1.90 4.50 7.39
N GLY A 104 2.02 5.79 7.69
CA GLY A 104 3.29 6.46 8.04
C GLY A 104 3.81 6.25 9.47
N ILE A 105 5.10 6.53 9.66
CA ILE A 105 5.81 6.56 10.95
C ILE A 105 6.12 8.01 11.33
N ASP A 106 5.11 8.72 11.83
CA ASP A 106 5.20 10.12 12.25
C ASP A 106 5.90 10.29 13.61
N ASP A 107 5.99 9.21 14.38
CA ASP A 107 6.57 9.14 15.73
C ASP A 107 7.39 7.85 15.86
N PRO A 108 8.66 7.86 15.42
CA PRO A 108 9.55 6.70 15.50
C PRO A 108 9.81 6.20 16.95
N PRO A 109 9.98 7.06 17.98
CA PRO A 109 10.10 6.61 19.37
C PRO A 109 8.87 5.84 19.87
N THR A 110 7.65 6.34 19.64
CA THR A 110 6.44 5.62 20.07
C THR A 110 6.23 4.34 19.26
N PHE A 111 6.55 4.34 17.96
CA PHE A 111 6.53 3.12 17.14
C PHE A 111 7.53 2.05 17.66
N ALA A 112 8.75 2.45 18.04
CA ALA A 112 9.72 1.55 18.63
C ALA A 112 9.21 0.93 19.94
N LEU A 113 8.56 1.72 20.81
CA LEU A 113 7.92 1.23 22.04
C LEU A 113 6.72 0.30 21.77
N GLN A 114 5.99 0.49 20.67
CA GLN A 114 4.92 -0.43 20.23
C GLN A 114 5.49 -1.77 19.79
N MET A 115 6.54 -1.78 18.96
CA MET A 115 7.15 -3.02 18.45
C MET A 115 7.87 -3.79 19.58
N ASP A 116 8.60 -3.10 20.45
CA ASP A 116 9.19 -3.66 21.67
C ASP A 116 8.09 -4.20 22.63
N ARG A 117 6.92 -3.56 22.69
CA ARG A 117 5.76 -4.12 23.41
C ARG A 117 5.22 -5.37 22.72
N LEU A 118 5.13 -5.38 21.39
CA LEU A 118 4.53 -6.44 20.58
C LEU A 118 5.26 -7.77 20.75
N VAL A 119 6.59 -7.79 20.59
CA VAL A 119 7.42 -9.02 20.66
C VAL A 119 7.36 -9.71 22.04
N ARG A 120 7.05 -8.97 23.11
CA ARG A 120 6.90 -9.53 24.47
C ARG A 120 5.50 -10.06 24.80
N VAL A 121 4.49 -9.85 23.96
CA VAL A 121 3.10 -10.28 24.24
C VAL A 121 2.46 -11.13 23.14
N ALA A 122 2.95 -10.99 21.91
CA ALA A 122 2.47 -11.64 20.70
C ALA A 122 3.62 -12.32 19.95
N ARG A 123 3.29 -13.08 18.91
CA ARG A 123 4.25 -13.75 18.03
C ARG A 123 4.17 -13.15 16.63
N PRO A 124 5.10 -12.27 16.22
CA PRO A 124 5.18 -11.80 14.85
C PRO A 124 5.19 -12.97 13.85
N VAL A 125 4.42 -12.85 12.78
CA VAL A 125 4.41 -13.79 11.64
C VAL A 125 4.45 -13.01 10.33
N SER A 126 5.20 -13.53 9.36
CA SER A 126 5.26 -12.96 8.02
C SER A 126 3.96 -13.21 7.25
N LEU A 127 3.72 -12.39 6.22
CA LEU A 127 2.62 -12.57 5.27
C LEU A 127 2.59 -14.00 4.70
N ALA A 128 3.74 -14.48 4.21
CA ALA A 128 3.89 -15.84 3.69
C ALA A 128 3.47 -16.94 4.69
N ARG A 129 3.60 -16.72 6.00
CA ARG A 129 3.15 -17.66 7.03
C ARG A 129 1.63 -17.61 7.24
N VAL A 130 1.00 -16.45 7.08
CA VAL A 130 -0.48 -16.30 7.06
C VAL A 130 -1.06 -16.97 5.82
N GLU A 131 -0.43 -16.79 4.66
CA GLU A 131 -0.82 -17.44 3.40
C GLU A 131 -0.63 -18.96 3.47
N GLN A 132 0.50 -19.44 4.02
CA GLN A 132 0.71 -20.87 4.25
C GLN A 132 -0.34 -21.48 5.20
N ALA A 133 -0.79 -20.74 6.21
CA ALA A 133 -1.87 -21.19 7.10
C ALA A 133 -3.20 -21.35 6.34
N VAL A 134 -3.53 -20.39 5.46
CA VAL A 134 -4.69 -20.48 4.55
C VAL A 134 -4.55 -21.69 3.61
N THR A 135 -3.48 -21.79 2.84
CA THR A 135 -3.31 -22.83 1.80
C THR A 135 -3.20 -24.24 2.37
N SER A 136 -2.59 -24.42 3.55
CA SER A 136 -2.50 -25.74 4.20
C SER A 136 -3.70 -26.09 5.09
N GLY A 137 -4.65 -25.17 5.30
CA GLY A 137 -5.76 -25.34 6.24
C GLY A 137 -5.34 -25.44 7.71
N ARG A 138 -4.07 -25.18 8.06
CA ARG A 138 -3.53 -25.31 9.42
C ARG A 138 -3.51 -23.95 10.11
N PRO A 139 -4.08 -23.81 11.33
CA PRO A 139 -4.13 -22.52 12.02
C PRO A 139 -2.74 -22.03 12.42
N LEU A 140 -2.59 -20.70 12.42
CA LEU A 140 -1.44 -19.99 12.97
C LEU A 140 -1.25 -20.28 14.47
N PRO A 141 -0.02 -20.17 15.00
CA PRO A 141 0.24 -20.28 16.44
C PRO A 141 -0.57 -19.31 17.30
N HIS A 142 -0.80 -19.68 18.56
CA HIS A 142 -1.41 -18.77 19.53
C HIS A 142 -0.66 -17.44 19.64
N ARG A 143 -1.43 -16.35 19.71
CA ARG A 143 -0.97 -14.94 19.74
C ARG A 143 -0.26 -14.48 18.46
N SER A 144 -0.47 -15.12 17.31
CA SER A 144 0.10 -14.64 16.04
C SER A 144 -0.36 -13.22 15.69
N VAL A 145 0.59 -12.39 15.26
CA VAL A 145 0.36 -11.03 14.78
C VAL A 145 1.13 -10.75 13.50
N LEU A 146 0.46 -10.19 12.50
CA LEU A 146 1.09 -9.61 11.30
C LEU A 146 1.14 -8.08 11.47
N VAL A 147 2.24 -7.45 11.04
CA VAL A 147 2.33 -5.99 10.92
C VAL A 147 2.19 -5.62 9.44
N THR A 148 1.36 -4.62 9.14
CA THR A 148 1.09 -4.14 7.78
C THR A 148 1.17 -2.61 7.73
N PHE A 149 1.71 -2.10 6.62
CA PHE A 149 1.76 -0.68 6.29
C PHE A 149 1.00 -0.47 4.98
N ASP A 150 0.14 0.54 4.96
CA ASP A 150 -0.61 0.97 3.77
C ASP A 150 0.00 2.23 3.14
N ASP A 151 -0.61 2.67 2.05
CA ASP A 151 -0.30 3.82 1.18
C ASP A 151 1.08 3.81 0.49
N GLY A 152 2.12 3.22 1.09
CA GLY A 152 3.50 3.26 0.60
C GLY A 152 4.33 4.44 1.12
N HIS A 153 4.03 4.95 2.33
CA HIS A 153 4.83 6.00 2.96
C HIS A 153 6.32 5.66 3.04
N ARG A 154 7.20 6.54 2.51
CA ARG A 154 8.67 6.37 2.60
C ARG A 154 9.23 6.27 4.03
N THR A 155 8.51 6.79 5.03
CA THR A 155 8.84 6.59 6.46
C THR A 155 8.88 5.13 6.89
N VAL A 156 8.20 4.21 6.18
CA VAL A 156 8.28 2.77 6.44
C VAL A 156 9.69 2.25 6.20
N LEU A 157 10.38 2.75 5.17
CA LEU A 157 11.81 2.49 4.93
C LEU A 157 12.68 3.24 5.96
N THR A 158 12.56 4.56 6.02
CA THR A 158 13.56 5.39 6.73
C THR A 158 13.45 5.36 8.26
N GLN A 159 12.28 5.04 8.81
CA GLN A 159 12.01 5.01 10.26
C GLN A 159 11.49 3.64 10.74
N GLY A 160 10.65 2.98 9.94
CA GLY A 160 10.05 1.69 10.28
C GLY A 160 11.04 0.53 10.22
N LEU A 161 11.72 0.36 9.09
CA LEU A 161 12.59 -0.79 8.80
C LEU A 161 13.73 -0.97 9.83
N PRO A 162 14.47 0.06 10.29
CA PRO A 162 15.50 -0.10 11.32
C PRO A 162 14.97 -0.65 12.65
N VAL A 163 13.72 -0.32 13.01
CA VAL A 163 13.05 -0.84 14.21
C VAL A 163 12.61 -2.30 14.00
N LEU A 164 12.02 -2.59 12.84
CA LEU A 164 11.52 -3.92 12.49
C LEU A 164 12.66 -4.95 12.38
N ALA A 165 13.73 -4.60 11.66
CA ALA A 165 14.90 -5.46 11.48
C ALA A 165 15.60 -5.77 12.81
N ARG A 166 15.86 -4.75 13.64
CA ARG A 166 16.47 -4.90 14.97
C ARG A 166 15.67 -5.81 15.92
N LEU A 167 14.35 -5.88 15.74
CA LEU A 167 13.44 -6.68 16.58
C LEU A 167 13.00 -8.00 15.92
N GLY A 168 13.50 -8.33 14.72
CA GLY A 168 13.10 -9.52 13.97
C GLY A 168 11.60 -9.57 13.63
N VAL A 169 10.96 -8.42 13.41
CA VAL A 169 9.52 -8.30 13.15
C VAL A 169 9.26 -8.28 11.64
N PRO A 170 8.81 -9.39 11.02
CA PRO A 170 8.40 -9.37 9.62
C PRO A 170 7.11 -8.56 9.44
N ALA A 171 6.95 -7.96 8.26
CA ALA A 171 5.80 -7.13 7.92
C ALA A 171 5.40 -7.29 6.44
N ALA A 172 4.33 -6.60 6.05
CA ALA A 172 4.00 -6.32 4.65
C ALA A 172 3.76 -4.82 4.42
N ALA A 173 4.07 -4.33 3.23
CA ALA A 173 3.79 -2.97 2.77
C ALA A 173 2.91 -3.03 1.51
N PHE A 174 1.72 -2.44 1.57
CA PHE A 174 0.79 -2.32 0.46
C PHE A 174 0.98 -0.94 -0.16
N VAL A 175 1.36 -0.89 -1.44
CA VAL A 175 1.80 0.36 -2.10
C VAL A 175 0.88 0.78 -3.25
N VAL A 176 0.72 2.09 -3.39
CA VAL A 176 -0.11 2.77 -4.40
C VAL A 176 0.79 3.07 -5.60
N THR A 177 0.60 2.37 -6.72
CA THR A 177 1.65 2.31 -7.76
C THR A 177 1.86 3.60 -8.55
N GLU A 178 0.85 4.47 -8.65
CA GLU A 178 0.94 5.79 -9.30
C GLU A 178 1.92 6.75 -8.60
N LEU A 179 2.27 6.47 -7.34
CA LEU A 179 3.14 7.31 -6.52
C LEU A 179 4.60 6.85 -6.50
N ILE A 180 4.92 5.66 -7.02
CA ILE A 180 6.27 5.11 -6.96
C ILE A 180 7.22 5.85 -7.91
N ASP A 181 8.43 6.15 -7.42
CA ASP A 181 9.42 7.08 -7.99
C ASP A 181 8.93 8.55 -8.13
N GLY A 182 7.77 8.89 -7.56
CA GLY A 182 7.18 10.22 -7.62
C GLY A 182 7.53 11.13 -6.43
N ASP A 183 7.21 12.41 -6.59
CA ASP A 183 7.24 13.44 -5.56
C ASP A 183 5.84 14.02 -5.25
N GLN A 184 4.79 13.36 -5.72
CA GLN A 184 3.41 13.82 -5.61
C GLN A 184 2.84 13.46 -4.22
N PRO A 185 2.17 14.40 -3.52
CA PRO A 185 1.49 14.10 -2.26
C PRO A 185 0.35 13.11 -2.47
N PHE A 186 0.00 12.34 -1.42
CA PHE A 186 -1.22 11.53 -1.45
C PHE A 186 -2.46 12.41 -1.69
N TRP A 187 -3.38 11.97 -2.54
CA TRP A 187 -4.51 12.81 -3.00
C TRP A 187 -5.37 13.38 -1.85
N TRP A 188 -5.45 12.69 -0.70
CA TRP A 188 -6.16 13.18 0.48
C TRP A 188 -5.40 14.27 1.23
N SER A 189 -4.07 14.17 1.33
CA SER A 189 -3.21 15.21 1.89
C SER A 189 -3.23 16.46 1.00
N GLU A 190 -3.19 16.23 -0.31
CA GLU A 190 -3.33 17.28 -1.33
C GLU A 190 -4.68 18.00 -1.23
N ALA A 191 -5.80 17.27 -1.30
CA ALA A 191 -7.13 17.86 -1.24
C ALA A 191 -7.38 18.64 0.08
N ALA A 192 -6.90 18.12 1.21
CA ALA A 192 -6.96 18.81 2.50
C ALA A 192 -6.14 20.11 2.50
N PHE A 193 -4.95 20.10 1.90
CA PHE A 193 -4.12 21.29 1.76
C PHE A 193 -4.78 22.33 0.85
N LEU A 194 -5.18 21.94 -0.37
CA LEU A 194 -5.77 22.85 -1.36
C LEU A 194 -7.04 23.52 -0.82
N ALA A 195 -7.94 22.74 -0.20
CA ALA A 195 -9.15 23.29 0.43
C ALA A 195 -8.83 24.24 1.60
N ALA A 196 -7.81 23.94 2.43
CA ALA A 196 -7.37 24.84 3.48
C ALA A 196 -6.79 26.17 2.93
N HIS A 197 -6.20 26.15 1.74
CA HIS A 197 -5.68 27.34 1.05
C HIS A 197 -6.72 28.05 0.17
N GLY A 198 -7.98 27.62 0.21
CA GLY A 198 -9.12 28.28 -0.45
C GLY A 198 -9.56 27.68 -1.77
N GLY A 199 -9.01 26.52 -2.16
CA GLY A 199 -9.50 25.77 -3.31
C GLY A 199 -10.95 25.33 -3.11
N THR A 200 -11.73 25.37 -4.19
CA THR A 200 -13.14 25.00 -4.25
C THR A 200 -13.38 23.99 -5.37
N ALA A 201 -14.40 23.15 -5.20
CA ALA A 201 -14.89 22.25 -6.23
C ALA A 201 -16.42 22.16 -6.16
N ARG A 202 -17.06 21.95 -7.30
CA ARG A 202 -18.52 21.91 -7.46
C ARG A 202 -19.15 20.77 -6.67
N ALA A 203 -18.53 19.59 -6.74
CA ALA A 203 -18.93 18.41 -5.96
C ALA A 203 -18.66 18.55 -4.44
N LEU A 204 -18.02 19.64 -4.00
CA LEU A 204 -17.70 19.95 -2.61
C LEU A 204 -18.34 21.26 -2.13
N ALA A 205 -19.28 21.85 -2.89
CA ALA A 205 -19.98 23.07 -2.51
C ALA A 205 -20.58 22.97 -1.10
N GLY A 206 -20.30 23.95 -0.25
CA GLY A 206 -20.73 23.98 1.16
C GLY A 206 -20.00 23.01 2.10
N THR A 207 -19.07 22.18 1.62
CA THR A 207 -18.24 21.30 2.48
C THR A 207 -17.15 22.11 3.16
N ALA A 208 -17.04 22.02 4.50
CA ALA A 208 -15.95 22.66 5.23
C ALA A 208 -14.57 22.03 4.87
N PRO A 209 -13.46 22.79 4.81
CA PRO A 209 -12.15 22.26 4.41
C PRO A 209 -11.70 21.01 5.19
N GLY A 210 -11.98 20.94 6.50
CA GLY A 210 -11.68 19.77 7.33
C GLY A 210 -12.51 18.52 7.03
N GLU A 211 -13.56 18.63 6.22
CA GLU A 211 -14.43 17.54 5.79
C GLU A 211 -14.26 17.16 4.32
N VAL A 212 -13.52 17.94 3.52
CA VAL A 212 -13.33 17.72 2.07
C VAL A 212 -12.91 16.30 1.75
N VAL A 213 -11.85 15.78 2.39
CA VAL A 213 -11.40 14.38 2.20
C VAL A 213 -12.49 13.38 2.55
N ARG A 214 -13.25 13.63 3.63
CA ARG A 214 -14.36 12.77 4.06
C ARG A 214 -15.49 12.79 3.03
N SER A 215 -15.75 13.90 2.34
CA SER A 215 -16.75 13.98 1.26
C SER A 215 -16.25 13.37 -0.04
N MET A 216 -15.02 13.65 -0.46
CA MET A 216 -14.39 13.04 -1.65
C MET A 216 -14.35 11.51 -1.60
N LYS A 217 -14.21 10.91 -0.40
CA LYS A 217 -14.31 9.45 -0.21
C LYS A 217 -15.73 8.84 -0.40
N ARG A 218 -16.75 9.66 -0.71
CA ARG A 218 -18.11 9.20 -1.07
C ARG A 218 -18.52 9.57 -2.50
N LEU A 219 -17.67 10.30 -3.24
CA LEU A 219 -17.93 10.64 -4.63
C LEU A 219 -17.60 9.45 -5.53
N PRO A 220 -18.32 9.26 -6.66
CA PRO A 220 -17.83 8.45 -7.78
C PRO A 220 -16.39 8.83 -8.14
N ASP A 221 -15.56 7.87 -8.57
CA ASP A 221 -14.13 8.16 -8.74
C ASP A 221 -13.84 9.25 -9.79
N THR A 222 -14.65 9.32 -10.85
CA THR A 222 -14.59 10.40 -11.87
C THR A 222 -14.89 11.77 -11.27
N ASP A 223 -15.89 11.87 -10.38
CA ASP A 223 -16.23 13.11 -9.67
C ASP A 223 -15.15 13.47 -8.64
N ARG A 224 -14.53 12.47 -7.98
CA ARG A 224 -13.40 12.66 -7.08
C ARG A 224 -12.18 13.21 -7.81
N ARG A 225 -11.84 12.67 -8.99
CA ARG A 225 -10.72 13.14 -9.83
C ARG A 225 -11.01 14.55 -10.37
N THR A 226 -12.23 14.81 -10.85
CA THR A 226 -12.68 16.15 -11.26
C THR A 226 -12.59 17.16 -10.13
N ALA A 227 -13.08 16.83 -8.93
CA ALA A 227 -13.02 17.71 -7.77
C ALA A 227 -11.58 18.01 -7.32
N LEU A 228 -10.65 17.05 -7.48
CA LEU A 228 -9.23 17.30 -7.21
C LEU A 228 -8.60 18.27 -8.23
N ALA A 229 -9.01 18.22 -9.50
CA ALA A 229 -8.60 19.19 -10.51
C ALA A 229 -9.17 20.60 -10.22
N GLU A 230 -10.48 20.73 -9.96
CA GLU A 230 -11.10 22.01 -9.57
C GLU A 230 -10.41 22.61 -8.31
N LEU A 231 -10.03 21.78 -7.31
CA LEU A 231 -9.25 22.21 -6.15
C LEU A 231 -7.83 22.71 -6.50
N ARG A 232 -7.15 22.08 -7.47
CA ARG A 232 -5.80 22.47 -7.92
C ARG A 232 -5.82 23.81 -8.66
N GLU A 233 -6.82 24.04 -9.49
CA GLU A 233 -6.98 25.26 -10.30
C GLU A 233 -7.37 26.48 -9.46
N SER A 234 -8.13 26.28 -8.37
CA SER A 234 -8.72 27.37 -7.57
C SER A 234 -7.99 27.70 -6.26
N ALA A 235 -7.10 26.84 -5.78
CA ALA A 235 -6.36 27.08 -4.53
C ALA A 235 -5.30 28.18 -4.69
N ARG A 236 -5.12 29.01 -3.65
CA ARG A 236 -4.10 30.08 -3.63
C ARG A 236 -2.65 29.59 -3.47
N ALA A 237 -2.46 28.29 -3.26
CA ALA A 237 -1.15 27.65 -3.17
C ALA A 237 -1.27 26.19 -3.61
N GLY A 238 -0.32 25.72 -4.43
CA GLY A 238 -0.18 24.30 -4.73
C GLY A 238 0.27 23.51 -3.50
N ALA A 239 -0.12 22.24 -3.40
CA ALA A 239 0.27 21.38 -2.29
C ALA A 239 1.79 21.11 -2.28
N PRO A 240 2.41 20.96 -1.09
CA PRO A 240 3.83 20.62 -1.01
C PRO A 240 4.08 19.23 -1.60
N ARG A 241 5.17 19.12 -2.36
CA ARG A 241 5.70 17.84 -2.85
C ARG A 241 6.07 16.93 -1.67
N GLN A 242 5.92 15.63 -1.87
CA GLN A 242 6.20 14.59 -0.88
C GLN A 242 6.99 13.47 -1.55
N GLU A 243 8.26 13.29 -1.14
CA GLU A 243 9.14 12.24 -1.68
C GLU A 243 8.61 10.84 -1.34
N GLN A 244 8.30 10.05 -2.38
CA GLN A 244 7.71 8.71 -2.24
C GLN A 244 8.77 7.60 -2.28
N LEU A 245 8.35 6.34 -2.07
CA LEU A 245 9.20 5.18 -2.28
C LEU A 245 9.57 5.06 -3.78
N THR A 246 10.85 4.79 -4.05
CA THR A 246 11.33 4.38 -5.37
C THR A 246 11.22 2.86 -5.56
N ARG A 247 11.35 2.38 -6.80
CA ARG A 247 11.49 0.93 -7.09
C ARG A 247 12.66 0.30 -6.33
N HIS A 248 13.76 1.03 -6.16
CA HIS A 248 14.90 0.59 -5.38
C HIS A 248 14.58 0.43 -3.88
N ASP A 249 13.74 1.33 -3.34
CA ASP A 249 13.25 1.21 -1.96
C ASP A 249 12.33 0.00 -1.80
N LEU A 250 11.48 -0.31 -2.78
CA LEU A 250 10.63 -1.52 -2.77
C LEU A 250 11.48 -2.81 -2.74
N LEU A 251 12.54 -2.88 -3.56
CA LEU A 251 13.49 -3.99 -3.53
C LEU A 251 14.27 -4.07 -2.21
N THR A 252 14.62 -2.92 -1.62
CA THR A 252 15.30 -2.85 -0.31
C THR A 252 14.39 -3.34 0.82
N LEU A 253 13.12 -2.96 0.81
CA LEU A 253 12.10 -3.47 1.73
C LEU A 253 11.90 -4.99 1.57
N ARG A 254 11.74 -5.49 0.33
CA ARG A 254 11.61 -6.94 0.03
C ARG A 254 12.80 -7.74 0.51
N ARG A 255 14.03 -7.31 0.17
CA ARG A 255 15.29 -7.97 0.59
C ARG A 255 15.51 -7.93 2.11
N SER A 256 14.87 -6.98 2.81
CA SER A 256 14.90 -6.88 4.28
C SER A 256 13.74 -7.60 4.98
N GLY A 257 12.96 -8.42 4.27
CA GLY A 257 11.90 -9.25 4.85
C GLY A 257 10.54 -8.58 5.02
N ILE A 258 10.31 -7.43 4.38
CA ILE A 258 8.99 -6.79 4.27
C ILE A 258 8.37 -7.16 2.93
N ALA A 259 7.30 -7.96 2.95
CA ALA A 259 6.63 -8.37 1.72
C ALA A 259 5.90 -7.18 1.06
N ILE A 260 6.02 -7.03 -0.26
CA ILE A 260 5.33 -5.97 -1.01
C ILE A 260 3.99 -6.51 -1.54
N GLY A 261 2.94 -5.72 -1.38
CA GLY A 261 1.58 -6.03 -1.83
C GLY A 261 0.92 -4.88 -2.58
N ASN A 262 -0.18 -5.18 -3.26
CA ASN A 262 -0.90 -4.25 -4.11
C ASN A 262 -1.89 -3.40 -3.30
N HIS A 263 -1.90 -2.09 -3.53
CA HIS A 263 -2.87 -1.14 -2.96
C HIS A 263 -3.54 -0.25 -4.02
N THR A 264 -3.80 -0.81 -5.20
CA THR A 264 -4.30 -0.16 -6.43
C THR A 264 -3.30 0.82 -7.08
N VAL A 265 -3.69 1.44 -8.20
CA VAL A 265 -2.85 2.42 -8.90
C VAL A 265 -2.93 3.76 -8.19
N GLY A 266 -4.13 4.34 -8.08
CA GLY A 266 -4.36 5.72 -7.57
C GLY A 266 -5.07 5.81 -6.21
N HIS A 267 -5.25 4.68 -5.51
CA HIS A 267 -6.01 4.58 -4.25
C HIS A 267 -7.42 5.24 -4.31
N PRO A 268 -8.29 4.85 -5.25
CA PRO A 268 -9.70 5.20 -5.23
C PRO A 268 -10.47 4.29 -4.24
N CYS A 269 -11.65 4.72 -3.77
CA CYS A 269 -12.53 3.83 -3.02
C CYS A 269 -13.28 2.94 -4.03
N LEU A 270 -12.90 1.65 -4.12
CA LEU A 270 -13.35 0.75 -5.21
C LEU A 270 -14.87 0.54 -5.27
N ASP A 271 -15.57 0.69 -4.14
CA ASP A 271 -17.03 0.68 -4.04
C ASP A 271 -17.71 1.95 -4.61
N HIS A 272 -16.91 2.94 -5.03
CA HIS A 272 -17.32 4.12 -5.78
C HIS A 272 -16.69 4.18 -7.20
N CYS A 273 -16.13 3.08 -7.68
CA CYS A 273 -15.65 2.91 -9.06
C CYS A 273 -16.64 2.10 -9.92
N ASP A 274 -16.56 2.24 -11.24
CA ASP A 274 -17.17 1.30 -12.20
C ASP A 274 -16.33 0.00 -12.34
N ASP A 275 -16.92 -1.01 -13.00
CA ASP A 275 -16.35 -2.36 -13.13
C ASP A 275 -15.02 -2.41 -13.91
N ASP A 276 -14.82 -1.48 -14.84
CA ASP A 276 -13.61 -1.38 -15.64
C ASP A 276 -12.50 -0.70 -14.82
N THR A 277 -12.81 0.40 -14.14
CA THR A 277 -11.91 1.07 -13.19
C THR A 277 -11.47 0.13 -12.07
N VAL A 278 -12.38 -0.66 -11.46
CA VAL A 278 -12.00 -1.68 -10.45
C VAL A 278 -11.04 -2.72 -11.03
N ARG A 279 -11.24 -3.12 -12.28
CA ARG A 279 -10.36 -4.11 -12.95
C ARG A 279 -8.98 -3.54 -13.22
N ASP A 280 -8.91 -2.31 -13.75
CA ASP A 280 -7.68 -1.68 -14.19
C ASP A 280 -6.82 -1.20 -13.02
N GLU A 281 -7.43 -0.61 -11.99
CA GLU A 281 -6.76 -0.22 -10.73
C GLU A 281 -6.08 -1.41 -10.04
N ILE A 282 -6.65 -2.62 -10.13
CA ILE A 282 -6.02 -3.84 -9.59
C ILE A 282 -4.99 -4.42 -10.57
N THR A 283 -5.35 -4.53 -11.86
CA THR A 283 -4.57 -5.28 -12.86
C THR A 283 -3.32 -4.53 -13.30
N ARG A 284 -3.38 -3.21 -13.47
CA ARG A 284 -2.21 -2.37 -13.75
C ARG A 284 -1.24 -2.40 -12.56
N ALA A 285 -1.72 -2.13 -11.34
CA ALA A 285 -0.89 -2.16 -10.15
C ALA A 285 -0.22 -3.53 -9.92
N HIS A 286 -0.90 -4.64 -10.24
CA HIS A 286 -0.30 -5.97 -10.24
C HIS A 286 0.85 -6.08 -11.25
N ARG A 287 0.61 -5.76 -12.53
CA ARG A 287 1.62 -5.80 -13.60
C ARG A 287 2.83 -4.92 -13.28
N ASP A 288 2.58 -3.70 -12.82
CA ASP A 288 3.60 -2.70 -12.52
C ASP A 288 4.49 -3.21 -11.37
N LEU A 289 3.88 -3.76 -10.31
CA LEU A 289 4.60 -4.42 -9.21
C LEU A 289 5.40 -5.65 -9.66
N THR A 290 4.81 -6.56 -10.45
CA THR A 290 5.52 -7.75 -10.96
C THR A 290 6.76 -7.34 -11.77
N GLY A 291 6.68 -6.27 -12.56
CA GLY A 291 7.83 -5.70 -13.28
C GLY A 291 8.90 -5.10 -12.37
N TRP A 292 8.52 -4.48 -11.25
CA TRP A 292 9.46 -3.85 -10.30
C TRP A 292 10.06 -4.84 -9.30
N LEU A 293 9.39 -5.95 -9.02
CA LEU A 293 9.80 -6.99 -8.07
C LEU A 293 10.52 -8.16 -8.75
N GLU A 294 11.27 -7.87 -9.83
CA GLU A 294 12.14 -8.83 -10.54
C GLU A 294 11.37 -10.04 -11.12
N GLY A 295 10.08 -9.88 -11.40
CA GLY A 295 9.19 -10.94 -11.91
C GLY A 295 8.37 -11.67 -10.84
N GLU A 296 8.53 -11.37 -9.54
CA GLU A 296 7.66 -11.92 -8.50
C GLU A 296 6.30 -11.22 -8.46
N GLU A 297 5.23 -12.00 -8.66
CA GLU A 297 3.86 -11.48 -8.60
C GLU A 297 3.42 -11.15 -7.15
N PRO A 298 2.81 -9.97 -6.91
CA PRO A 298 2.25 -9.63 -5.59
C PRO A 298 1.05 -10.53 -5.28
N THR A 299 1.15 -11.31 -4.20
CA THR A 299 0.16 -12.33 -3.80
C THR A 299 -0.82 -11.86 -2.72
N ALA A 300 -0.68 -10.61 -2.25
CA ALA A 300 -1.54 -9.99 -1.25
C ALA A 300 -2.00 -8.58 -1.64
N PHE A 301 -3.24 -8.26 -1.29
CA PHE A 301 -3.90 -6.99 -1.61
C PHE A 301 -4.43 -6.29 -0.35
N ALA A 302 -4.35 -4.97 -0.27
CA ALA A 302 -5.12 -4.20 0.71
C ALA A 302 -6.20 -3.39 -0.01
N TYR A 303 -7.43 -3.46 0.48
CA TYR A 303 -8.54 -2.69 -0.09
C TYR A 303 -8.38 -1.22 0.33
N PRO A 304 -8.34 -0.25 -0.61
CA PRO A 304 -8.34 1.17 -0.30
C PRO A 304 -9.44 1.55 0.69
N ASN A 305 -9.10 2.36 1.70
CA ASN A 305 -9.98 2.72 2.83
C ASN A 305 -10.51 1.52 3.68
N GLY A 306 -10.23 0.27 3.30
CA GLY A 306 -10.81 -0.95 3.84
C GLY A 306 -12.17 -1.35 3.27
N ASN A 307 -12.65 -0.68 2.21
CA ASN A 307 -13.98 -0.90 1.65
C ASN A 307 -14.02 -2.19 0.81
N VAL A 308 -15.00 -3.06 1.05
CA VAL A 308 -15.09 -4.36 0.35
C VAL A 308 -15.88 -4.20 -0.94
N ASP A 309 -15.18 -4.23 -2.08
CA ASP A 309 -15.81 -4.46 -3.38
C ASP A 309 -15.83 -5.96 -3.73
N HIS A 310 -16.95 -6.43 -4.31
CA HIS A 310 -17.17 -7.82 -4.69
C HIS A 310 -16.72 -8.15 -6.13
N ARG A 311 -16.52 -7.14 -6.97
CA ARG A 311 -15.98 -7.22 -8.33
C ARG A 311 -14.45 -7.37 -8.32
N ALA A 312 -13.80 -6.91 -7.24
CA ALA A 312 -12.38 -7.16 -6.97
C ALA A 312 -12.07 -8.65 -6.75
N ASP A 313 -12.91 -9.38 -6.01
CA ASP A 313 -12.75 -10.81 -5.70
C ASP A 313 -12.36 -11.71 -6.91
N PRO A 314 -13.09 -11.69 -8.05
CA PRO A 314 -12.72 -12.48 -9.24
C PRO A 314 -11.48 -11.96 -9.98
N VAL A 315 -11.17 -10.66 -9.92
CA VAL A 315 -9.92 -10.10 -10.48
C VAL A 315 -8.71 -10.60 -9.67
N LEU A 316 -8.78 -10.49 -8.35
CA LEU A 316 -7.76 -10.96 -7.42
C LEU A 316 -7.51 -12.47 -7.55
N ARG A 317 -8.57 -13.30 -7.65
CA ARG A 317 -8.40 -14.76 -7.87
C ARG A 317 -7.71 -15.10 -9.19
N ARG A 318 -8.03 -14.37 -10.27
CA ARG A 318 -7.41 -14.59 -11.59
C ARG A 318 -5.92 -14.22 -11.60
N LEU A 319 -5.54 -13.21 -10.82
CA LEU A 319 -4.17 -12.71 -10.67
C LEU A 319 -3.41 -13.36 -9.48
N GLY A 320 -3.77 -14.59 -9.10
CA GLY A 320 -3.02 -15.38 -8.10
C GLY A 320 -3.09 -14.92 -6.64
N TYR A 321 -3.86 -13.88 -6.30
CA TYR A 321 -3.88 -13.34 -4.93
C TYR A 321 -4.44 -14.35 -3.92
N ARG A 322 -3.65 -14.62 -2.89
CA ARG A 322 -3.96 -15.57 -1.80
C ARG A 322 -4.62 -14.88 -0.62
N THR A 323 -4.28 -13.62 -0.37
CA THR A 323 -4.81 -12.83 0.76
C THR A 323 -5.23 -11.41 0.38
N GLY A 324 -6.19 -10.88 1.12
CA GLY A 324 -6.80 -9.58 0.91
C GLY A 324 -7.23 -8.98 2.25
N PHE A 325 -6.94 -7.69 2.47
CA PHE A 325 -6.95 -7.10 3.80
C PHE A 325 -7.87 -5.88 3.92
N LEU A 326 -8.71 -5.87 4.97
CA LEU A 326 -9.71 -4.83 5.26
C LEU A 326 -9.19 -3.81 6.28
N PHE A 327 -9.96 -2.77 6.62
CA PHE A 327 -9.59 -1.77 7.63
C PHE A 327 -10.67 -1.51 8.69
N ASP A 328 -11.39 -2.60 9.01
CA ASP A 328 -12.62 -2.69 9.84
C ASP A 328 -12.40 -2.60 11.36
N HIS A 329 -11.13 -2.46 11.80
CA HIS A 329 -10.70 -2.43 13.20
C HIS A 329 -11.13 -3.69 13.99
N ARG A 330 -10.94 -4.89 13.43
CA ARG A 330 -11.29 -6.18 14.08
C ARG A 330 -10.15 -7.20 14.09
N HIS A 331 -10.34 -8.25 14.89
CA HIS A 331 -9.50 -9.44 14.94
C HIS A 331 -10.10 -10.58 14.13
N ASP A 332 -9.31 -11.23 13.28
CA ASP A 332 -9.70 -12.46 12.57
C ASP A 332 -9.34 -13.73 13.39
N ARG A 333 -9.62 -14.90 12.83
CA ARG A 333 -9.27 -16.23 13.34
C ARG A 333 -7.81 -16.55 13.00
N LEU A 334 -7.19 -17.44 13.79
CA LEU A 334 -5.86 -17.99 13.48
C LEU A 334 -5.84 -18.81 12.16
N LEU A 335 -7.01 -19.20 11.65
CA LEU A 335 -7.20 -19.66 10.27
C LEU A 335 -8.28 -18.78 9.63
N PRO A 336 -7.92 -17.79 8.79
CA PRO A 336 -8.89 -16.90 8.15
C PRO A 336 -9.86 -17.66 7.24
N ARG A 337 -11.17 -17.48 7.46
CA ARG A 337 -12.22 -18.17 6.67
C ARG A 337 -12.55 -17.47 5.35
N ARG A 338 -12.09 -16.23 5.16
CA ARG A 338 -12.23 -15.45 3.93
C ARG A 338 -10.86 -14.83 3.61
N PRO A 339 -9.95 -15.56 2.94
CA PRO A 339 -8.57 -15.12 2.78
C PRO A 339 -8.42 -13.75 2.09
N LEU A 340 -9.31 -13.43 1.14
CA LEU A 340 -9.37 -12.12 0.49
C LEU A 340 -10.02 -11.02 1.34
N ARG A 341 -10.47 -11.29 2.57
CA ARG A 341 -11.21 -10.33 3.41
C ARG A 341 -10.82 -10.46 4.90
N ILE A 342 -9.51 -10.44 5.17
CA ILE A 342 -8.92 -10.52 6.51
C ILE A 342 -9.10 -9.19 7.24
N SER A 343 -9.70 -9.23 8.43
CA SER A 343 -9.86 -8.05 9.30
C SER A 343 -8.52 -7.51 9.81
N ARG A 344 -8.40 -6.18 9.94
CA ARG A 344 -7.20 -5.52 10.50
C ARG A 344 -7.53 -4.52 11.60
N LEU A 345 -6.64 -4.42 12.58
CA LEU A 345 -6.65 -3.42 13.64
C LEU A 345 -5.90 -2.16 13.19
N ARG A 346 -6.64 -1.08 12.90
CA ARG A 346 -6.09 0.27 12.75
C ARG A 346 -5.24 0.69 13.95
N VAL A 347 -3.97 1.05 13.72
CA VAL A 347 -3.02 1.62 14.69
C VAL A 347 -2.22 2.73 14.01
N ASN A 348 -1.98 3.84 14.72
CA ASN A 348 -1.07 4.90 14.25
C ASN A 348 0.28 4.78 14.99
N SER A 349 1.37 5.18 14.35
CA SER A 349 2.70 5.26 14.99
C SER A 349 2.70 6.09 16.29
N THR A 350 1.89 7.16 16.34
CA THR A 350 1.61 8.00 17.54
C THR A 350 0.71 7.35 18.62
N THR A 351 0.36 6.06 18.52
CA THR A 351 -0.54 5.40 19.49
C THR A 351 0.17 5.07 20.81
N GLY A 352 -0.15 5.82 21.87
CA GLY A 352 0.39 5.59 23.20
C GLY A 352 0.16 4.17 23.74
N ARG A 353 1.13 3.66 24.50
CA ARG A 353 1.22 2.27 25.00
C ARG A 353 -0.09 1.70 25.56
N ASP A 354 -0.83 2.48 26.34
CA ASP A 354 -2.05 1.99 26.99
C ASP A 354 -3.17 1.72 25.99
N ARG A 355 -3.31 2.60 24.98
CA ARG A 355 -4.26 2.40 23.87
C ARG A 355 -3.83 1.23 22.99
N PHE A 356 -2.54 1.10 22.69
CA PHE A 356 -1.99 -0.05 21.95
C PHE A 356 -2.32 -1.39 22.64
N ASP A 357 -2.16 -1.46 23.97
CA ASP A 357 -2.51 -2.63 24.80
C ASP A 357 -4.02 -2.98 24.74
N THR A 358 -4.91 -2.00 24.55
CA THR A 358 -6.37 -2.22 24.43
C THR A 358 -6.83 -2.50 23.00
N ILE A 359 -6.10 -2.04 21.99
CA ILE A 359 -6.34 -2.39 20.59
C ILE A 359 -5.93 -3.86 20.36
N LEU A 360 -4.72 -4.24 20.76
CA LEU A 360 -4.18 -5.59 20.61
C LEU A 360 -4.92 -6.65 21.46
N SER A 361 -5.62 -6.26 22.52
CA SER A 361 -6.53 -7.16 23.25
C SER A 361 -7.91 -7.29 22.60
N GLY A 362 -8.27 -6.41 21.67
CA GLY A 362 -9.61 -6.34 21.08
C GLY A 362 -10.65 -5.60 21.94
N LEU A 363 -10.27 -5.08 23.10
CA LEU A 363 -11.18 -4.33 23.99
C LEU A 363 -11.57 -2.99 23.39
N HIS A 364 -10.61 -2.21 22.87
CA HIS A 364 -10.88 -0.95 22.17
C HIS A 364 -11.76 -1.18 20.93
N PRO A 365 -11.49 -2.16 20.03
CA PRO A 365 -12.43 -2.61 19.01
C PRO A 365 -13.86 -2.91 19.47
N ALA A 366 -14.05 -3.57 20.62
CA ALA A 366 -15.39 -3.85 21.15
C ALA A 366 -16.10 -2.57 21.61
N VAL A 367 -15.41 -1.70 22.35
CA VAL A 367 -15.95 -0.42 22.82
C VAL A 367 -16.23 0.55 21.66
N HIS A 368 -15.43 0.51 20.58
CA HIS A 368 -15.66 1.31 19.36
C HIS A 368 -17.00 0.97 18.70
N ARG A 369 -17.28 -0.32 18.47
CA ARG A 369 -18.54 -0.78 17.87
C ARG A 369 -19.76 -0.48 18.75
N LEU A 370 -19.64 -0.64 20.07
CA LEU A 370 -20.70 -0.27 21.03
C LEU A 370 -21.01 1.24 21.05
N ARG A 371 -20.13 2.08 20.51
CA ARG A 371 -20.32 3.54 20.38
C ARG A 371 -20.69 3.96 18.95
N GLY A 372 -21.17 3.04 18.11
CA GLY A 372 -21.56 3.32 16.72
C GLY A 372 -20.38 3.52 15.76
N GLY A 373 -19.14 3.25 16.17
CA GLY A 373 -17.98 3.30 15.29
C GLY A 373 -17.90 2.05 14.42
N ALA A 374 -18.01 2.25 13.10
CA ALA A 374 -17.88 1.21 12.06
C ALA A 374 -16.55 0.43 12.16
#